data_AF-V9Z3F1-F1
#
_entry.id   AF-V9Z3F1-F1
#
_cell.length_a   1.000
_cell.length_b   1.000
_cell.length_c   1.000
_cell.angle_alpha   90.00
_cell.angle_beta   90.00
_cell.angle_gamma   90.00
#
_symmetry.space_group_name_H-M   'P 1'
#
loop_
_entity.id
_entity.type
_entity.pdbx_description
1 polymer ?
#
loop_
_entity_poly.entity_id
_entity_poly.type
_entity_poly.pdbx_seq_one_letter_code
_entity_poly.pdbx_strand_id
1 'polypeptide(L)'
;MHVIEAAKALEDFRLGHGSALERAEALLDRAITTFQERTGEHDEAAWQAAAVYMVELWATRFSAARLTAFDPAPPPPSRFTPAHPLRLETVSREAHDHVLRAGRCLERTVRRPDETDVVRAQHGMHEAARLLHDQLDGLSMPLWVLIGRFCAEIQAENLRIRKAPAPGATA
;
A
#
# COMPACT_ATOMS: atom_id res chain seq x y z
N MET A 1 -4.31 12.61 2.33
CA MET A 1 -5.78 12.53 2.50
C MET A 1 -6.40 11.59 1.48
N HIS A 2 -6.24 11.83 0.17
CA HIS A 2 -6.91 11.05 -0.88
C HIS A 2 -6.62 9.54 -0.90
N VAL A 3 -5.39 9.09 -0.62
CA VAL A 3 -5.08 7.64 -0.49
C VAL A 3 -5.92 6.96 0.60
N ILE A 4 -6.10 7.63 1.75
CA ILE A 4 -6.85 7.09 2.89
C ILE A 4 -8.35 7.04 2.55
N GLU A 5 -8.87 8.08 1.89
CA GLU A 5 -10.26 8.15 1.46
C GLU A 5 -10.57 7.11 0.38
N ALA A 6 -9.66 6.95 -0.60
CA ALA A 6 -9.75 5.92 -1.63
C ALA A 6 -9.76 4.51 -0.99
N ALA A 7 -8.92 4.27 0.02
CA ALA A 7 -8.86 2.99 0.71
C ALA A 7 -10.15 2.67 1.49
N LYS A 8 -10.79 3.68 2.09
CA LYS A 8 -12.11 3.54 2.73
C LYS A 8 -13.19 3.22 1.71
N ALA A 9 -13.24 3.96 0.60
CA ALA A 9 -14.21 3.71 -0.46
C ALA A 9 -14.00 2.34 -1.13
N LEU A 10 -12.75 1.88 -1.25
CA LEU A 10 -12.45 0.54 -1.74
C LEU A 10 -12.98 -0.55 -0.79
N GLU A 11 -12.87 -0.33 0.53
CA GLU A 11 -13.48 -1.24 1.50
C GLU A 11 -15.02 -1.18 1.46
N ASP A 12 -15.62 0.01 1.34
CA ASP A 12 -17.06 0.16 1.16
C ASP A 12 -17.57 -0.69 -0.03
N PHE A 13 -16.82 -0.67 -1.14
CA PHE A 13 -17.13 -1.50 -2.31
C PHE A 13 -17.07 -3.00 -1.97
N ARG A 14 -16.04 -3.44 -1.24
CA ARG A 14 -15.90 -4.84 -0.79
C ARG A 14 -17.04 -5.28 0.13
N LEU A 15 -17.69 -4.35 0.80
CA LEU A 15 -18.88 -4.58 1.62
C LEU A 15 -20.21 -4.50 0.83
N GLY A 16 -20.16 -4.31 -0.49
CA GLY A 16 -21.33 -4.32 -1.37
C GLY A 16 -21.96 -2.96 -1.63
N HIS A 17 -21.30 -1.85 -1.29
CA HIS A 17 -21.83 -0.51 -1.58
C HIS A 17 -21.63 -0.13 -3.06
N GLY A 18 -22.72 -0.11 -3.83
CA GLY A 18 -22.71 -0.05 -5.30
C GLY A 18 -21.97 1.13 -5.94
N SER A 19 -21.98 2.33 -5.34
CA SER A 19 -21.29 3.53 -5.88
C SER A 19 -19.89 3.75 -5.29
N ALA A 20 -19.42 2.84 -4.44
CA ALA A 20 -18.16 3.02 -3.74
C ALA A 20 -16.93 2.81 -4.62
N LEU A 21 -17.02 1.98 -5.66
CA LEU A 21 -15.92 1.77 -6.60
C LEU A 21 -15.59 3.03 -7.41
N GLU A 22 -16.59 3.66 -8.03
CA GLU A 22 -16.42 4.90 -8.79
C GLU A 22 -15.80 6.01 -7.93
N ARG A 23 -16.25 6.10 -6.67
CA ARG A 23 -15.69 7.03 -5.68
C ARG A 23 -14.25 6.68 -5.33
N ALA A 24 -13.91 5.41 -5.15
CA ALA A 24 -12.55 4.96 -4.86
C ALA A 24 -11.60 5.31 -6.02
N GLU A 25 -12.03 5.10 -7.26
CA GLU A 25 -11.25 5.41 -8.46
C GLU A 25 -11.06 6.92 -8.65
N ALA A 26 -12.10 7.72 -8.47
CA ALA A 26 -11.99 9.18 -8.52
C ALA A 26 -11.04 9.74 -7.44
N LEU A 27 -11.01 9.12 -6.26
CA LEU A 27 -10.09 9.50 -5.18
C LEU A 27 -8.65 9.04 -5.47
N LEU A 28 -8.47 7.88 -6.09
CA LEU A 28 -7.18 7.40 -6.57
C LEU A 28 -6.60 8.38 -7.61
N ASP A 29 -7.40 8.80 -8.58
CA ASP A 29 -6.99 9.77 -9.61
C ASP A 29 -6.54 11.09 -8.98
N ARG A 30 -7.34 11.62 -8.04
CA ARG A 30 -6.95 12.83 -7.29
C ARG A 30 -5.66 12.64 -6.50
N ALA A 31 -5.42 11.44 -5.94
CA ALA A 31 -4.16 11.14 -5.26
C ALA A 31 -2.98 11.20 -6.24
N ILE A 32 -3.10 10.54 -7.41
CA ILE A 32 -2.09 10.54 -8.46
C ILE A 32 -1.80 11.96 -8.95
N THR A 33 -2.83 12.71 -9.33
CA THR A 33 -2.68 14.12 -9.78
C THR A 33 -1.98 14.96 -8.71
N THR A 34 -2.39 14.82 -7.44
CA THR A 34 -1.75 15.55 -6.34
C THR A 34 -0.28 15.16 -6.19
N PHE A 35 0.05 13.88 -6.30
CA PHE A 35 1.45 13.43 -6.22
C PHE A 35 2.29 13.97 -7.38
N GLN A 36 1.79 13.90 -8.60
CA GLN A 36 2.45 14.45 -9.78
C GLN A 36 2.72 15.95 -9.62
N GLU A 37 1.71 16.74 -9.24
CA GLU A 37 1.85 18.19 -9.02
C GLU A 37 2.84 18.54 -7.91
N ARG A 38 2.90 17.75 -6.84
CA ARG A 38 3.74 18.04 -5.66
C ARG A 38 5.18 17.58 -5.82
N THR A 39 5.42 16.57 -6.64
CA THR A 39 6.76 15.98 -6.85
C THR A 39 7.41 16.45 -8.14
N GLY A 40 6.63 16.87 -9.14
CA GLY A 40 7.11 17.17 -10.49
C GLY A 40 7.40 15.93 -11.34
N GLU A 41 7.13 14.74 -10.81
CA GLU A 41 7.31 13.46 -11.51
C GLU A 41 5.98 13.10 -12.18
N HIS A 42 5.95 12.94 -13.50
CA HIS A 42 4.68 12.85 -14.25
C HIS A 42 4.41 11.49 -14.89
N ASP A 43 5.26 10.47 -14.65
CA ASP A 43 5.05 9.15 -15.22
C ASP A 43 3.76 8.50 -14.70
N GLU A 44 2.78 8.32 -15.57
CA GLU A 44 1.46 7.82 -15.19
C GLU A 44 1.50 6.35 -14.75
N ALA A 45 2.30 5.52 -15.40
CA ALA A 45 2.35 4.09 -15.12
C ALA A 45 2.96 3.82 -13.74
N ALA A 46 4.06 4.49 -13.41
CA ALA A 46 4.72 4.38 -12.13
C ALA A 46 3.86 4.94 -11.00
N TRP A 47 3.19 6.08 -11.20
CA TRP A 47 2.26 6.60 -10.22
C TRP A 47 1.01 5.74 -10.03
N GLN A 48 0.46 5.18 -11.11
CA GLN A 48 -0.65 4.25 -11.03
C GLN A 48 -0.27 3.03 -10.17
N ALA A 49 0.90 2.42 -10.45
CA ALA A 49 1.37 1.26 -9.69
C ALA A 49 1.61 1.60 -8.21
N ALA A 50 2.27 2.73 -7.93
CA ALA A 50 2.55 3.18 -6.57
C ALA A 50 1.26 3.50 -5.79
N ALA A 51 0.36 4.31 -6.37
CA ALA A 51 -0.83 4.78 -5.67
C ALA A 51 -1.84 3.65 -5.44
N VAL A 52 -2.03 2.74 -6.40
CA VAL A 52 -2.87 1.54 -6.20
C VAL A 52 -2.32 0.71 -5.04
N TYR A 53 -1.02 0.45 -5.01
CA TYR A 53 -0.40 -0.32 -3.94
C TYR A 53 -0.57 0.35 -2.56
N MET A 54 -0.36 1.66 -2.47
CA MET A 54 -0.59 2.44 -1.25
C MET A 54 -2.05 2.33 -0.76
N VAL A 55 -3.02 2.43 -1.67
CA VAL A 55 -4.46 2.36 -1.36
C VAL A 55 -4.85 0.95 -0.92
N GLU A 56 -4.46 -0.08 -1.67
CA GLU A 56 -4.80 -1.47 -1.35
C GLU A 56 -4.20 -1.91 -0.02
N LEU A 57 -2.94 -1.55 0.24
CA LEU A 57 -2.27 -1.86 1.51
C LEU A 57 -2.95 -1.15 2.68
N TRP A 58 -3.33 0.12 2.52
CA TRP A 58 -4.09 0.85 3.54
C TRP A 58 -5.46 0.22 3.77
N ALA A 59 -6.16 -0.21 2.72
CA ALA A 59 -7.50 -0.80 2.83
C ALA A 59 -7.51 -2.06 3.71
N THR A 60 -6.39 -2.81 3.78
CA THR A 60 -6.26 -3.98 4.67
C THR A 60 -6.43 -3.67 6.16
N ARG A 61 -6.33 -2.39 6.55
CA ARG A 61 -6.65 -1.92 7.90
C ARG A 61 -8.11 -2.14 8.25
N PHE A 62 -9.02 -1.90 7.30
CA PHE A 62 -10.46 -1.94 7.55
C PHE A 62 -11.03 -3.36 7.53
N SER A 63 -10.32 -4.29 6.90
CA SER A 63 -10.69 -5.70 6.83
C SER A 63 -9.93 -6.59 7.82
N ALA A 64 -9.15 -6.02 8.74
CA ALA A 64 -8.30 -6.78 9.67
C ALA A 64 -9.05 -7.80 10.55
N ALA A 65 -10.36 -7.61 10.77
CA ALA A 65 -11.21 -8.46 11.59
C ALA A 65 -12.07 -9.47 10.80
N ARG A 66 -11.98 -9.52 9.46
CA ARG A 66 -12.85 -10.37 8.62
C ARG A 66 -12.06 -11.15 7.57
N LEU A 67 -12.60 -12.29 7.13
CA LEU A 67 -12.03 -13.07 6.03
C LEU A 67 -12.25 -12.34 4.70
N THR A 68 -11.17 -11.92 4.04
CA THR A 68 -11.22 -11.16 2.78
C THR A 68 -11.18 -12.03 1.53
N ALA A 69 -11.08 -13.36 1.68
CA ALA A 69 -10.97 -14.28 0.55
C ALA A 69 -12.18 -14.26 -0.40
N PHE A 70 -13.33 -13.77 0.09
CA PHE A 70 -14.58 -13.66 -0.66
C PHE A 70 -14.96 -12.21 -0.99
N ASP A 71 -14.05 -11.26 -0.75
CA ASP A 71 -14.31 -9.88 -1.09
C ASP A 71 -14.44 -9.74 -2.61
N PRO A 72 -15.45 -8.99 -3.10
CA PRO A 72 -15.56 -8.75 -4.52
C PRO A 72 -14.34 -7.96 -4.99
N ALA A 73 -13.72 -8.42 -6.07
CA ALA A 73 -12.69 -7.68 -6.78
C ALA A 73 -13.35 -6.71 -7.77
N PRO A 74 -12.85 -5.47 -7.92
CA PRO A 74 -13.32 -4.56 -8.96
C PRO A 74 -13.20 -5.23 -10.35
N PRO A 75 -14.26 -5.28 -11.17
CA PRO A 75 -14.19 -5.89 -12.50
C PRO A 75 -13.36 -5.00 -13.45
N PRO A 76 -12.60 -5.59 -14.41
CA PRO A 76 -12.01 -4.82 -15.49
C PRO A 76 -13.09 -4.09 -16.33
N PRO A 77 -12.88 -2.85 -16.78
CA PRO A 77 -11.64 -2.07 -16.74
C PRO A 77 -11.54 -1.11 -15.53
N SER A 78 -11.36 -1.63 -14.31
CA SER A 78 -11.12 -0.83 -13.10
C SER A 78 -9.67 -0.36 -12.97
N ARG A 79 -9.42 0.81 -12.34
CA ARG A 79 -8.06 1.26 -11.97
C ARG A 79 -7.39 0.39 -10.91
N PHE A 80 -8.17 -0.34 -10.10
CA PHE A 80 -7.67 -1.31 -9.12
C PHE A 80 -7.47 -2.72 -9.70
N THR A 81 -8.05 -2.96 -10.88
CA THR A 81 -7.92 -4.20 -11.66
C THR A 81 -7.69 -3.86 -13.14
N PRO A 82 -6.56 -3.21 -13.48
CA PRO A 82 -6.28 -2.84 -14.86
C PRO A 82 -6.13 -4.10 -15.73
N ALA A 83 -6.52 -4.00 -17.01
CA ALA A 83 -6.45 -5.11 -17.97
C ALA A 83 -5.02 -5.71 -18.12
N HIS A 84 -3.99 -4.94 -17.74
CA HIS A 84 -2.62 -5.39 -17.54
C HIS A 84 -2.21 -5.03 -16.10
N PRO A 85 -1.82 -5.99 -15.25
CA PRO A 85 -1.67 -5.75 -13.82
C PRO A 85 -0.41 -4.95 -13.52
N LEU A 86 -0.53 -3.62 -13.47
CA LEU A 86 0.43 -2.71 -12.82
C LEU A 86 0.32 -2.80 -11.29
N ARG A 87 0.25 -4.02 -10.76
CA ARG A 87 0.32 -4.25 -9.31
C ARG A 87 1.77 -4.39 -8.93
N LEU A 88 2.16 -3.80 -7.80
CA LEU A 88 3.55 -3.84 -7.36
C LEU A 88 4.05 -5.28 -7.21
N GLU A 89 3.23 -6.21 -6.69
CA GLU A 89 3.59 -7.63 -6.64
C GLU A 89 3.79 -8.30 -8.01
N THR A 90 3.16 -7.77 -9.07
CA THR A 90 3.28 -8.28 -10.43
C THR A 90 4.45 -7.64 -11.17
N VAL A 91 4.70 -6.35 -10.93
CA VAL A 91 5.87 -5.63 -11.46
C VAL A 91 7.15 -6.16 -10.83
N SER A 92 7.19 -6.30 -9.50
CA SER A 92 8.31 -6.88 -8.78
C SER A 92 7.85 -7.51 -7.46
N ARG A 93 7.66 -8.83 -7.50
CA ARG A 93 7.36 -9.63 -6.30
C ARG A 93 8.43 -9.47 -5.22
N GLU A 94 9.69 -9.37 -5.63
CA GLU A 94 10.81 -9.21 -4.69
C GLU A 94 10.73 -7.85 -3.97
N ALA A 95 10.46 -6.76 -4.70
CA ALA A 95 10.25 -5.45 -4.09
C ALA A 95 9.08 -5.46 -3.10
N HIS A 96 7.96 -6.09 -3.47
CA HIS A 96 6.82 -6.28 -2.58
C HIS A 96 7.22 -7.01 -1.28
N ASP A 97 7.95 -8.12 -1.39
CA ASP A 97 8.42 -8.88 -0.24
C ASP A 97 9.35 -8.06 0.66
N HIS A 98 10.22 -7.23 0.09
CA HIS A 98 11.08 -6.32 0.83
C HIS A 98 10.28 -5.27 1.62
N VAL A 99 9.25 -4.65 1.04
CA VAL A 99 8.36 -3.72 1.74
C VAL A 99 7.66 -4.41 2.91
N LEU A 100 7.10 -5.60 2.70
CA LEU A 100 6.41 -6.34 3.75
C LEU A 100 7.36 -6.79 4.88
N ARG A 101 8.60 -7.18 4.54
CA ARG A 101 9.66 -7.53 5.50
C ARG A 101 10.07 -6.29 6.30
N ALA A 102 10.24 -5.15 5.66
CA ALA A 102 10.54 -3.89 6.33
C ALA A 102 9.44 -3.53 7.34
N GLY A 103 8.16 -3.65 6.95
CA GLY A 103 7.03 -3.45 7.86
C GLY A 103 7.03 -4.40 9.07
N ARG A 104 7.41 -5.68 8.89
CA ARG A 104 7.60 -6.62 10.01
C ARG A 104 8.74 -6.23 10.94
N CYS A 105 9.80 -5.63 10.42
CA CYS A 105 10.90 -5.12 11.26
C CYS A 105 10.43 -3.89 12.05
N LEU A 106 9.76 -2.93 11.41
CA LEU A 106 9.16 -1.76 12.07
C LEU A 106 8.06 -2.09 13.08
N GLU A 107 7.33 -3.21 12.92
CA GLU A 107 6.38 -3.64 13.94
C GLU A 107 7.09 -4.12 15.20
N ARG A 108 8.22 -4.82 15.07
CA ARG A 108 8.99 -5.37 16.18
C ARG A 108 9.67 -4.28 17.03
N THR A 109 10.09 -3.18 16.42
CA THR A 109 10.75 -2.06 17.13
C THR A 109 9.87 -1.40 18.18
N VAL A 110 8.53 -1.49 18.06
CA VAL A 110 7.59 -0.93 19.05
C VAL A 110 7.61 -1.71 20.36
N ARG A 111 7.86 -3.02 20.33
CA ARG A 111 7.91 -3.87 21.54
C ARG A 111 9.24 -3.74 22.27
N ARG A 112 10.32 -3.55 21.51
CA ARG A 112 11.67 -3.27 21.99
C ARG A 112 12.42 -2.56 20.87
N PRO A 113 12.84 -1.30 21.04
CA PRO A 113 13.65 -0.64 20.02
C PRO A 113 14.99 -1.36 19.92
N ASP A 114 15.15 -2.14 18.85
CA ASP A 114 16.37 -2.80 18.45
C ASP A 114 16.87 -2.06 17.19
N GLU A 115 18.03 -1.44 17.30
CA GLU A 115 18.67 -0.70 16.19
C GLU A 115 18.85 -1.58 14.96
N THR A 116 19.02 -2.90 15.14
CA THR A 116 19.18 -3.83 14.01
C THR A 116 17.90 -3.96 13.18
N ASP A 117 16.73 -3.93 13.80
CA ASP A 117 15.45 -4.00 13.07
C ASP A 117 15.14 -2.69 12.34
N VAL A 118 15.58 -1.54 12.86
CA VAL A 118 15.48 -0.25 12.16
C VAL A 118 16.36 -0.25 10.90
N VAL A 119 17.62 -0.68 11.02
CA VAL A 119 18.55 -0.77 9.88
C VAL A 119 18.03 -1.75 8.83
N ARG A 120 17.53 -2.92 9.24
CA ARG A 120 16.92 -3.90 8.33
C ARG A 120 15.70 -3.34 7.61
N ALA A 121 14.87 -2.56 8.29
CA ALA A 121 13.72 -1.91 7.66
C ALA A 121 14.17 -0.90 6.60
N GLN A 122 15.13 -0.03 6.93
CA GLN A 122 15.67 0.97 6.01
C GLN A 122 16.32 0.31 4.78
N HIS A 123 17.14 -0.72 5.00
CA HIS A 123 17.75 -1.49 3.91
C HIS A 123 16.69 -2.16 3.03
N GLY A 124 15.66 -2.77 3.63
CA GLY A 124 14.55 -3.36 2.89
C GLY A 124 13.79 -2.34 2.04
N MET A 125 13.51 -1.15 2.57
CA MET A 125 12.86 -0.06 1.79
C MET A 125 13.74 0.39 0.63
N HIS A 126 15.06 0.48 0.84
CA HIS A 126 16.00 0.88 -0.19
C HIS A 126 16.12 -0.17 -1.30
N GLU A 127 16.23 -1.47 -0.97
CA GLU A 127 16.24 -2.53 -1.97
C GLU A 127 14.92 -2.61 -2.75
N ALA A 128 13.79 -2.46 -2.07
CA ALA A 128 12.50 -2.37 -2.75
C ALA A 128 12.47 -1.20 -3.74
N ALA A 129 12.94 -0.02 -3.33
CA ALA A 129 13.00 1.16 -4.18
C ALA A 129 13.93 0.94 -5.39
N ARG A 130 15.07 0.28 -5.19
CA ARG A 130 16.02 -0.02 -6.27
C ARG A 130 15.40 -0.93 -7.31
N LEU A 131 14.81 -2.04 -6.86
CA LEU A 131 14.13 -2.99 -7.73
C LEU A 131 12.95 -2.36 -8.49
N LEU A 132 12.21 -1.45 -7.86
CA LEU A 132 11.11 -0.74 -8.51
C LEU A 132 11.62 0.29 -9.51
N HIS A 133 12.66 1.04 -9.18
CA HIS A 133 13.29 1.99 -10.09
C HIS A 133 13.88 1.28 -11.33
N ASP A 134 14.47 0.09 -11.15
CA ASP A 134 15.00 -0.73 -12.24
C ASP A 134 13.89 -1.24 -13.20
N GLN A 135 12.64 -1.39 -12.71
CA GLN A 135 11.49 -1.87 -13.50
C GLN A 135 10.57 -0.74 -14.00
N LEU A 136 10.53 0.38 -13.26
CA LEU A 136 9.70 1.56 -13.46
C LEU A 136 10.59 2.79 -13.21
N ASP A 137 11.34 3.19 -14.22
CA ASP A 137 12.28 4.32 -14.18
C ASP A 137 11.59 5.69 -14.18
N GLY A 138 10.26 5.71 -14.28
CA GLY A 138 9.42 6.91 -14.31
C GLY A 138 9.33 7.71 -12.99
N LEU A 139 9.81 7.17 -11.86
CA LEU A 139 10.00 7.93 -10.62
C LEU A 139 11.44 7.83 -10.16
N SER A 140 11.97 8.93 -9.62
CA SER A 140 13.29 8.95 -9.02
C SER A 140 13.43 8.00 -7.82
N MET A 141 14.64 7.48 -7.64
CA MET A 141 14.98 6.57 -6.53
C MET A 141 14.61 7.12 -5.13
N PRO A 142 14.87 8.41 -4.78
CA PRO A 142 14.46 8.95 -3.48
C PRO A 142 12.94 8.90 -3.25
N LEU A 143 12.15 9.09 -4.31
CA LEU A 143 10.70 9.05 -4.23
C LEU A 143 10.19 7.61 -4.03
N TRP A 144 10.77 6.64 -4.73
CA TRP A 144 10.51 5.23 -4.48
C TRP A 144 10.83 4.82 -3.04
N VAL A 145 11.92 5.34 -2.46
CA VAL A 145 12.24 5.13 -1.04
C VAL A 145 11.16 5.70 -0.12
N LEU A 146 10.63 6.90 -0.40
CA LEU A 146 9.55 7.50 0.39
C LEU A 146 8.24 6.69 0.29
N ILE A 147 7.89 6.22 -0.90
CA ILE A 147 6.73 5.36 -1.13
C ILE A 147 6.89 4.03 -0.37
N GLY A 148 8.06 3.40 -0.49
CA GLY A 148 8.39 2.16 0.23
C GLY A 148 8.33 2.33 1.74
N ARG A 149 8.83 3.46 2.26
CA ARG A 149 8.73 3.80 3.69
C ARG A 149 7.28 3.94 4.14
N PHE A 150 6.46 4.73 3.43
CA PHE A 150 5.04 4.87 3.72
C PHE A 150 4.38 3.49 3.80
N CYS A 151 4.58 2.65 2.77
CA CYS A 151 3.96 1.33 2.72
C CYS A 151 4.42 0.40 3.87
N ALA A 152 5.72 0.40 4.19
CA ALA A 152 6.25 -0.38 5.30
C ALA A 152 5.68 0.08 6.66
N GLU A 153 5.50 1.39 6.87
CA GLU A 153 4.87 1.93 8.09
C GLU A 153 3.40 1.49 8.20
N ILE A 154 2.65 1.50 7.09
CA ILE A 154 1.27 1.00 7.04
C ILE A 154 1.21 -0.50 7.32
N GLN A 155 2.10 -1.28 6.73
CA GLN A 155 2.17 -2.70 6.99
C GLN A 155 2.49 -3.00 8.47
N ALA A 156 3.41 -2.26 9.07
CA ALA A 156 3.73 -2.40 10.48
C ALA A 156 2.50 -2.15 11.35
N GLU A 157 1.76 -1.10 11.04
CA GLU A 157 0.53 -0.75 11.74
C GLU A 157 -0.59 -1.79 11.56
N ASN A 158 -0.79 -2.29 10.33
CA ASN A 158 -1.76 -3.35 10.06
C ASN A 158 -1.46 -4.64 10.84
N LEU A 159 -0.18 -4.99 10.98
CA LEU A 159 0.25 -6.12 11.80
C LEU A 159 -0.07 -5.90 13.28
N ARG A 160 0.06 -4.68 13.80
CA ARG A 160 -0.31 -4.36 15.19
C ARG A 160 -1.80 -4.54 15.41
N ILE A 161 -2.63 -4.05 14.48
CA ILE A 161 -4.09 -4.19 14.57
C ILE A 161 -4.51 -5.65 14.57
N ARG A 162 -3.93 -6.48 13.69
CA ARG A 162 -4.24 -7.92 13.62
C ARG A 162 -3.80 -8.69 14.86
N LYS A 163 -2.77 -8.21 15.57
CA LYS A 163 -2.28 -8.81 16.83
C LYS A 163 -2.97 -8.25 18.07
N ALA A 164 -3.74 -7.17 17.95
CA ALA A 164 -4.45 -6.60 19.08
C ALA A 164 -5.55 -7.57 19.55
N PRO A 165 -5.73 -7.77 20.86
CA PRO A 165 -6.82 -8.57 21.38
C PRO A 165 -8.17 -7.97 20.93
N ALA A 166 -9.15 -8.83 20.64
CA ALA A 166 -10.48 -8.38 20.27
C ALA A 166 -11.06 -7.51 21.42
N PRO A 167 -11.71 -6.38 21.11
CA PRO A 167 -12.32 -5.54 22.13
C PRO A 167 -13.35 -6.37 22.92
N GLY A 168 -13.07 -6.60 24.21
CA GLY A 168 -13.87 -7.43 25.11
C GLY A 168 -13.22 -8.75 25.58
N ALA A 169 -12.06 -9.12 25.04
CA ALA A 169 -11.25 -10.22 25.58
C ALA A 169 -10.47 -9.75 26.82
N THR A 170 -11.11 -9.75 27.99
CA THR A 170 -10.39 -9.73 29.26
C THR A 170 -9.70 -11.08 29.47
N ALA A 171 -8.42 -11.03 29.82
CA ALA A 171 -7.62 -12.18 30.23
C ALA A 171 -8.15 -12.84 31.52
#